data_AF-A0A951FVS4-F1
#
_entry.id   AF-A0A951FVS4-F1
#
_cell.length_a   1.000
_cell.length_b   1.000
_cell.length_c   1.000
_cell.angle_alpha   90.00
_cell.angle_beta   90.00
_cell.angle_gamma   90.00
#
_symmetry.space_group_name_H-M   'P 1'
#
loop_
_entity.id
_entity.type
_entity.pdbx_description
1 polymer ?
#
loop_
_entity_poly.entity_id
_entity_poly.type
_entity_poly.pdbx_seq_one_letter_code
_entity_poly.pdbx_strand_id
1 'polypeptide(L)'
;GRVPQSTFTAIRRHLEAERDPARRRLFESGLTGQVAGELKAVRSRIDDWSLRHGGWRALEPGLERSYARGRDALERARRRPTVENLHEWRKRTKDLWYHLRMLKPAAPGIVGGAVKEADRLSKLLGDDHDLAVLRECVERSAGALAVDLDAVYELIDHRREQLQAEAYLAGERLYAEPPKQFIRRLHRYWKAARAPGPVSLDRAA
;
A
#
# COMPACT_ATOMS: atom_id res chain seq x y z
N GLY A 1 24.49 16.14 2.91
CA GLY A 1 25.89 15.85 2.55
C GLY A 1 25.98 15.40 1.10
N ARG A 2 27.14 15.56 0.44
CA ARG A 2 27.37 14.89 -0.85
C ARG A 2 28.02 13.54 -0.58
N VAL A 3 27.24 12.46 -0.71
CA VAL A 3 27.78 11.10 -0.73
C VAL A 3 28.57 10.91 -2.03
N PRO A 4 29.82 10.42 -2.00
CA PRO A 4 30.60 10.17 -3.20
C PRO A 4 29.93 9.16 -4.15
N GLN A 5 30.07 9.36 -5.46
CA GLN A 5 29.56 8.42 -6.46
C GLN A 5 30.19 7.02 -6.32
N SER A 6 31.46 6.96 -5.87
CA SER A 6 32.16 5.71 -5.55
C SER A 6 31.47 4.92 -4.44
N THR A 7 31.00 5.58 -3.37
CA THR A 7 30.24 4.94 -2.28
C THR A 7 28.96 4.31 -2.80
N PHE A 8 28.16 5.03 -3.59
CA PHE A 8 26.95 4.47 -4.20
C PHE A 8 27.25 3.29 -5.13
N THR A 9 28.36 3.35 -5.86
CA THR A 9 28.78 2.29 -6.78
C THR A 9 29.20 1.03 -6.01
N ALA A 10 29.92 1.18 -4.90
CA ALA A 10 30.31 0.08 -4.04
C ALA A 10 29.09 -0.62 -3.43
N ILE A 11 28.15 0.15 -2.85
CA ILE A 11 26.90 -0.38 -2.30
C ILE A 11 26.09 -1.11 -3.37
N ARG A 12 25.89 -0.47 -4.54
CA ARG A 12 25.12 -1.09 -5.65
C ARG A 12 25.73 -2.42 -6.08
N ARG A 13 27.04 -2.45 -6.32
CA ARG A 13 27.74 -3.67 -6.73
C ARG A 13 27.59 -4.79 -5.70
N HIS A 14 27.67 -4.46 -4.41
CA HIS A 14 27.48 -5.43 -3.34
C HIS A 14 26.05 -6.00 -3.35
N LEU A 15 25.04 -5.13 -3.38
CA LEU A 15 23.63 -5.55 -3.39
C LEU A 15 23.28 -6.36 -4.66
N GLU A 16 23.86 -6.03 -5.81
CA GLU A 16 23.69 -6.81 -7.04
C GLU A 16 24.34 -8.21 -6.92
N ALA A 17 25.52 -8.29 -6.32
CA ALA A 17 26.21 -9.55 -6.06
C ALA A 17 25.43 -10.46 -5.08
N GLU A 18 24.65 -9.91 -4.16
CA GLU A 18 23.73 -10.67 -3.30
C GLU A 18 22.42 -11.04 -4.01
N ARG A 19 21.84 -10.09 -4.76
CA ARG A 19 20.56 -10.25 -5.47
C ARG A 19 20.62 -11.38 -6.49
N ASP A 20 21.66 -11.44 -7.32
CA ASP A 20 21.68 -12.33 -8.48
C ASP A 20 21.70 -13.82 -8.09
N PRO A 21 22.54 -14.28 -7.14
CA PRO A 21 22.46 -15.64 -6.59
C PRO A 21 21.15 -15.91 -5.84
N ALA A 22 20.63 -14.96 -5.06
CA ALA A 22 19.35 -15.14 -4.37
C ALA A 22 18.19 -15.35 -5.36
N ARG A 23 18.16 -14.54 -6.43
CA ARG A 23 17.17 -14.63 -7.50
C ARG A 23 17.29 -15.93 -8.28
N ARG A 24 18.51 -16.40 -8.59
CA ARG A 24 18.73 -17.72 -9.21
C ARG A 24 18.19 -18.86 -8.35
N ARG A 25 18.56 -18.90 -7.06
CA ARG A 25 18.05 -19.91 -6.10
C ARG A 25 16.52 -19.93 -6.02
N LEU A 26 15.88 -18.75 -6.07
CA LEU A 26 14.42 -18.65 -6.08
C LEU A 26 13.79 -19.25 -7.35
N PHE A 27 14.42 -19.10 -8.51
CA PHE A 27 13.93 -19.70 -9.75
C PHE A 27 14.19 -21.21 -9.79
N GLU A 28 15.38 -21.64 -9.38
CA GLU A 28 15.80 -23.05 -9.35
C GLU A 28 15.01 -23.87 -8.33
N SER A 29 14.55 -23.27 -7.23
CA SER A 29 13.75 -23.98 -6.21
C SER A 29 12.37 -24.42 -6.70
N GLY A 30 11.91 -23.93 -7.87
CA GLY A 30 10.56 -24.20 -8.38
C GLY A 30 9.44 -23.49 -7.60
N LEU A 31 9.75 -22.77 -6.51
CA LEU A 31 8.77 -22.08 -5.66
C LEU A 31 7.90 -21.10 -6.48
N THR A 32 8.50 -20.41 -7.44
CA THR A 32 7.76 -19.50 -8.33
C THR A 32 6.68 -20.23 -9.13
N GLY A 33 6.99 -21.44 -9.62
CA GLY A 33 6.03 -22.30 -10.32
C GLY A 33 4.91 -22.78 -9.40
N GLN A 34 5.25 -23.16 -8.17
CA GLN A 34 4.27 -23.55 -7.15
C GLN A 34 3.31 -22.39 -6.82
N VAL A 35 3.84 -21.20 -6.49
CA VAL A 35 3.03 -20.01 -6.19
C VAL A 35 2.16 -19.64 -7.38
N ALA A 36 2.67 -19.71 -8.61
CA ALA A 36 1.88 -19.47 -9.81
C ALA A 36 0.73 -20.51 -9.96
N GLY A 37 0.98 -21.78 -9.63
CA GLY A 37 -0.03 -22.83 -9.59
C GLY A 37 -1.12 -22.55 -8.55
N GLU A 38 -0.73 -22.18 -7.33
CA GLU A 38 -1.66 -21.82 -6.25
C GLU A 38 -2.52 -20.60 -6.63
N LEU A 39 -1.91 -19.55 -7.21
CA LEU A 39 -2.64 -18.38 -7.69
C LEU A 39 -3.63 -18.72 -8.82
N LYS A 40 -3.26 -19.63 -9.74
CA LYS A 40 -4.19 -20.14 -10.77
C LYS A 40 -5.36 -20.89 -10.14
N ALA A 41 -5.10 -21.74 -9.14
CA ALA A 41 -6.14 -22.48 -8.41
C ALA A 41 -7.05 -21.56 -7.57
N VAL A 42 -6.53 -20.45 -7.04
CA VAL A 42 -7.37 -19.40 -6.45
C VAL A 42 -8.24 -18.76 -7.53
N ARG A 43 -7.66 -18.37 -8.67
CA ARG A 43 -8.38 -17.72 -9.77
C ARG A 43 -9.52 -18.58 -10.31
N SER A 44 -9.30 -19.89 -10.50
CA SER A 44 -10.32 -20.80 -11.03
C SER A 44 -11.52 -20.97 -10.09
N ARG A 45 -11.35 -20.73 -8.79
CA ARG A 45 -12.43 -20.85 -7.80
C ARG A 45 -13.28 -19.58 -7.67
N ILE A 46 -12.83 -18.45 -8.22
CA ILE A 46 -13.54 -17.16 -8.07
C ILE A 46 -14.95 -17.25 -8.65
N ASP A 47 -15.11 -17.94 -9.78
CA ASP A 47 -16.40 -18.09 -10.46
C ASP A 47 -17.41 -18.89 -9.63
N ASP A 48 -16.94 -19.76 -8.73
CA ASP A 48 -17.75 -20.61 -7.86
C ASP A 48 -17.99 -20.01 -6.46
N TRP A 49 -17.52 -18.79 -6.20
CA TRP A 49 -17.65 -18.18 -4.88
C TRP A 49 -19.10 -17.84 -4.55
N SER A 50 -19.67 -18.53 -3.55
CA SER A 50 -20.92 -18.13 -2.92
C SER A 50 -20.65 -17.07 -1.84
N LEU A 51 -21.14 -15.86 -2.07
CA LEU A 51 -21.11 -14.82 -1.06
C LEU A 51 -22.29 -15.00 -0.10
N ARG A 52 -22.01 -15.02 1.21
CA ARG A 52 -23.05 -15.11 2.26
C ARG A 52 -24.13 -14.03 2.11
N HIS A 53 -23.76 -12.84 1.62
CA HIS A 53 -24.64 -11.70 1.42
C HIS A 53 -24.41 -11.11 0.03
N GLY A 54 -25.43 -10.46 -0.53
CA GLY A 54 -25.33 -9.70 -1.77
C GLY A 54 -25.22 -8.18 -1.55
N GLY A 55 -24.80 -7.46 -2.58
CA GLY A 55 -24.77 -5.99 -2.60
C GLY A 55 -23.88 -5.37 -1.52
N TRP A 56 -24.27 -4.20 -0.99
CA TRP A 56 -23.48 -3.46 0.00
C TRP A 56 -23.19 -4.25 1.28
N ARG A 57 -24.15 -5.08 1.75
CA ARG A 57 -23.98 -5.90 2.96
C ARG A 57 -22.83 -6.91 2.85
N ALA A 58 -22.45 -7.30 1.64
CA ALA A 58 -21.28 -8.15 1.41
C ALA A 58 -19.94 -7.41 1.60
N LEU A 59 -19.94 -6.10 1.37
CA LEU A 59 -18.74 -5.26 1.26
C LEU A 59 -18.48 -4.45 2.55
N GLU A 60 -19.55 -3.95 3.14
CA GLU A 60 -19.55 -3.02 4.28
C GLU A 60 -18.66 -3.47 5.45
N PRO A 61 -18.76 -4.70 5.97
CA PRO A 61 -17.95 -5.10 7.11
C PRO A 61 -16.45 -5.14 6.78
N GLY A 62 -16.09 -5.51 5.55
CA GLY A 62 -14.69 -5.56 5.10
C GLY A 62 -14.09 -4.17 4.93
N LEU A 63 -14.85 -3.25 4.34
CA LEU A 63 -14.44 -1.86 4.18
C LEU A 63 -14.29 -1.16 5.54
N GLU A 64 -15.25 -1.35 6.45
CA GLU A 64 -15.22 -0.73 7.77
C GLU A 64 -13.99 -1.19 8.56
N ARG A 65 -13.74 -2.52 8.58
CA ARG A 65 -12.58 -3.08 9.26
C ARG A 65 -11.25 -2.59 8.68
N SER A 66 -11.11 -2.57 7.36
CA SER A 66 -9.86 -2.11 6.74
C SER A 66 -9.61 -0.62 7.00
N TYR A 67 -10.65 0.21 6.93
CA TYR A 67 -10.54 1.64 7.24
C TYR A 67 -10.18 1.86 8.71
N ALA A 68 -10.89 1.21 9.64
CA ALA A 68 -10.63 1.32 11.07
C ALA A 68 -9.20 0.90 11.42
N ARG A 69 -8.74 -0.26 10.91
CA ARG A 69 -7.36 -0.72 11.15
C ARG A 69 -6.31 0.22 10.57
N GLY A 70 -6.57 0.82 9.41
CA GLY A 70 -5.70 1.82 8.81
C GLY A 70 -5.58 3.08 9.67
N ARG A 71 -6.70 3.55 10.21
CA ARG A 71 -6.75 4.68 11.14
C ARG A 71 -6.03 4.38 12.45
N ASP A 72 -6.27 3.20 13.05
CA ASP A 72 -5.57 2.82 14.29
C ASP A 72 -4.06 2.68 14.07
N ALA A 73 -3.65 2.22 12.87
CA ALA A 73 -2.25 2.11 12.51
C ALA A 73 -1.59 3.49 12.31
N LEU A 74 -2.30 4.46 11.72
CA LEU A 74 -1.88 5.87 11.70
C LEU A 74 -1.66 6.38 13.13
N GLU A 75 -2.62 6.18 14.03
CA GLU A 75 -2.50 6.66 15.42
C GLU A 75 -1.31 6.03 16.15
N ARG A 76 -1.06 4.72 15.96
CA ARG A 76 0.12 4.05 16.51
C ARG A 76 1.43 4.59 15.94
N ALA A 77 1.51 4.72 14.61
CA ALA A 77 2.69 5.23 13.93
C ALA A 77 2.97 6.69 14.34
N ARG A 78 1.93 7.51 14.56
CA ARG A 78 2.08 8.89 15.03
C ARG A 78 2.58 8.98 16.46
N ARG A 79 2.12 8.09 17.35
CA ARG A 79 2.61 8.02 18.75
C ARG A 79 4.03 7.49 18.84
N ARG A 80 4.38 6.51 17.99
CA ARG A 80 5.70 5.86 17.99
C ARG A 80 6.09 5.47 16.55
N PRO A 81 6.88 6.29 15.85
CA PRO A 81 7.22 6.08 14.43
C PRO A 81 8.33 5.03 14.24
N THR A 82 8.13 3.81 14.73
CA THR A 82 9.08 2.71 14.47
C THR A 82 8.89 2.15 13.07
N VAL A 83 9.92 1.49 12.54
CA VAL A 83 9.86 0.79 11.24
C VAL A 83 8.69 -0.19 11.20
N GLU A 84 8.43 -0.91 12.29
CA GLU A 84 7.33 -1.87 12.40
C GLU A 84 5.97 -1.18 12.35
N ASN A 85 5.79 -0.06 13.07
CA ASN A 85 4.53 0.67 13.07
C ASN A 85 4.25 1.33 11.71
N LEU A 86 5.26 1.91 11.07
CA LEU A 86 5.17 2.48 9.72
C LEU A 86 4.87 1.39 8.68
N HIS A 87 5.52 0.23 8.80
CA HIS A 87 5.25 -0.92 7.95
C HIS A 87 3.85 -1.51 8.17
N GLU A 88 3.37 -1.60 9.42
CA GLU A 88 1.99 -2.01 9.72
C GLU A 88 0.99 -1.04 9.10
N TRP A 89 1.24 0.27 9.22
CA TRP A 89 0.40 1.28 8.61
C TRP A 89 0.37 1.19 7.09
N ARG A 90 1.51 0.90 6.46
CA ARG A 90 1.59 0.62 5.02
C ARG A 90 0.71 -0.56 4.62
N LYS A 91 0.78 -1.68 5.35
CA LYS A 91 -0.03 -2.88 5.07
C LYS A 91 -1.52 -2.55 5.12
N ARG A 92 -1.98 -1.85 6.17
CA ARG A 92 -3.40 -1.48 6.29
C ARG A 92 -3.86 -0.47 5.25
N THR A 93 -3.00 0.46 4.86
CA THR A 93 -3.29 1.37 3.76
C THR A 93 -3.43 0.61 2.43
N LYS A 94 -2.58 -0.39 2.17
CA LYS A 94 -2.73 -1.27 1.00
C LYS A 94 -4.04 -2.06 1.03
N ASP A 95 -4.41 -2.63 2.19
CA ASP A 95 -5.69 -3.34 2.36
C ASP A 95 -6.87 -2.43 1.95
N LEU A 96 -6.91 -1.22 2.50
CA LEU A 96 -7.94 -0.24 2.18
C LEU A 96 -7.91 0.17 0.71
N TRP A 97 -6.73 0.45 0.15
CA TRP A 97 -6.57 0.82 -1.26
C TRP A 97 -7.12 -0.26 -2.20
N TYR A 98 -6.80 -1.54 -1.96
CA TYR A 98 -7.33 -2.63 -2.77
C TYR A 98 -8.85 -2.76 -2.64
N HIS A 99 -9.41 -2.65 -1.43
CA HIS A 99 -10.86 -2.68 -1.26
C HIS A 99 -11.54 -1.51 -1.99
N LEU A 100 -11.02 -0.29 -1.89
CA LEU A 100 -11.57 0.87 -2.60
C LEU A 100 -11.42 0.73 -4.12
N ARG A 101 -10.31 0.15 -4.60
CA ARG A 101 -10.07 -0.12 -6.03
C ARG A 101 -11.09 -1.10 -6.60
N MET A 102 -11.54 -2.10 -5.85
CA MET A 102 -12.61 -3.01 -6.28
C MET A 102 -13.94 -2.29 -6.48
N LEU A 103 -14.19 -1.20 -5.75
CA LEU A 103 -15.41 -0.39 -5.90
C LEU A 103 -15.34 0.59 -7.08
N LYS A 104 -14.13 0.90 -7.57
CA LYS A 104 -13.92 1.93 -8.59
C LYS A 104 -14.70 1.69 -9.88
N PRO A 105 -14.81 0.46 -10.43
CA PRO A 105 -15.61 0.23 -11.64
C PRO A 105 -17.10 0.53 -11.45
N ALA A 106 -17.63 0.29 -10.25
CA ALA A 106 -19.05 0.49 -9.96
C ALA A 106 -19.41 1.95 -9.58
N ALA A 107 -18.44 2.73 -9.13
CA ALA A 107 -18.67 4.07 -8.58
C ALA A 107 -17.43 4.99 -8.69
N PRO A 108 -16.92 5.28 -9.90
CA PRO A 108 -15.62 5.92 -10.09
C PRO A 108 -15.55 7.37 -9.56
N GLY A 109 -16.61 8.17 -9.75
CA GLY A 109 -16.67 9.55 -9.25
C GLY A 109 -16.75 9.65 -7.71
N ILE A 110 -17.01 8.53 -7.06
CA ILE A 110 -17.30 8.44 -5.62
C ILE A 110 -16.07 7.98 -4.85
N VAL A 111 -15.47 6.88 -5.29
CA VAL A 111 -14.27 6.33 -4.62
C VAL A 111 -12.98 6.88 -5.21
N GLY A 112 -13.04 7.59 -6.36
CA GLY A 112 -11.87 8.05 -7.07
C GLY A 112 -10.91 8.89 -6.21
N GLY A 113 -11.44 9.81 -5.41
CA GLY A 113 -10.64 10.61 -4.48
C GLY A 113 -9.98 9.75 -3.39
N ALA A 114 -10.76 8.91 -2.71
CA ALA A 114 -10.24 8.02 -1.66
C ALA A 114 -9.22 7.00 -2.19
N VAL A 115 -9.43 6.46 -3.40
CA VAL A 115 -8.47 5.57 -4.07
C VAL A 115 -7.17 6.30 -4.35
N LYS A 116 -7.21 7.54 -4.84
CA LYS A 116 -6.00 8.35 -5.12
C LYS A 116 -5.23 8.67 -3.84
N GLU A 117 -5.92 9.08 -2.78
CA GLU A 117 -5.25 9.36 -1.50
C GLU A 117 -4.67 8.09 -0.87
N ALA A 118 -5.38 6.96 -0.89
CA ALA A 118 -4.86 5.69 -0.39
C ALA A 118 -3.68 5.16 -1.21
N ASP A 119 -3.71 5.31 -2.54
CA ASP A 119 -2.57 4.99 -3.42
C ASP A 119 -1.37 5.86 -3.11
N ARG A 120 -1.56 7.18 -2.99
CA ARG A 120 -0.50 8.14 -2.62
C ARG A 120 0.12 7.78 -1.28
N LEU A 121 -0.69 7.55 -0.25
CA LEU A 121 -0.20 7.17 1.07
C LEU A 121 0.55 5.82 1.03
N SER A 122 0.04 4.83 0.31
CA SER A 122 0.70 3.54 0.13
C SER A 122 2.07 3.66 -0.55
N LYS A 123 2.22 4.59 -1.50
CA LYS A 123 3.50 4.87 -2.17
C LYS A 123 4.49 5.53 -1.23
N LEU A 124 4.09 6.60 -0.53
CA LEU A 124 4.95 7.29 0.45
C LEU A 124 5.48 6.35 1.53
N LEU A 125 4.60 5.54 2.14
CA LEU A 125 4.98 4.54 3.12
C LEU A 125 5.79 3.38 2.50
N GLY A 126 5.62 3.13 1.20
CA GLY A 126 6.43 2.18 0.44
C GLY A 126 7.87 2.66 0.31
N ASP A 127 8.06 3.89 -0.14
CA ASP A 127 9.39 4.48 -0.30
C ASP A 127 10.13 4.59 1.06
N ASP A 128 9.42 4.93 2.16
CA ASP A 128 10.01 4.93 3.51
C ASP A 128 10.46 3.52 3.93
N HIS A 129 9.63 2.51 3.67
CA HIS A 129 9.96 1.12 4.00
C HIS A 129 11.13 0.61 3.16
N ASP A 130 11.18 0.92 1.87
CA ASP A 130 12.27 0.52 0.99
C ASP A 130 13.60 1.14 1.46
N LEU A 131 13.58 2.37 1.98
CA LEU A 131 14.73 3.01 2.60
C LEU A 131 15.13 2.39 3.95
N ALA A 132 14.16 1.97 4.77
CA ALA A 132 14.45 1.23 6.00
C ALA A 132 15.13 -0.12 5.70
N VAL A 133 14.65 -0.83 4.68
CA VAL A 133 15.25 -2.09 4.21
C VAL A 133 16.63 -1.85 3.61
N LEU A 134 16.80 -0.79 2.81
CA LEU A 134 18.11 -0.42 2.25
C LEU A 134 19.12 -0.17 3.37
N ARG A 135 18.73 0.57 4.40
CA ARG A 135 19.59 0.82 5.58
C ARG A 135 20.02 -0.49 6.23
N GLU A 136 19.07 -1.37 6.53
CA GLU A 136 19.35 -2.67 7.15
C GLU A 136 20.30 -3.52 6.30
N CYS A 137 20.10 -3.55 4.97
CA CYS A 137 20.98 -4.25 4.04
C CYS A 137 22.41 -3.68 4.08
N VAL A 138 22.56 -2.36 4.06
CA VAL A 138 23.87 -1.69 4.09
C VAL A 138 24.57 -1.91 5.43
N GLU A 139 23.84 -1.83 6.55
CA GLU A 139 24.37 -2.08 7.90
C GLU A 139 24.89 -3.51 8.04
N ARG A 140 24.15 -4.51 7.53
CA ARG A 140 24.56 -5.92 7.54
C ARG A 140 25.86 -6.16 6.76
N SER A 141 26.08 -5.37 5.72
CA SER A 141 27.23 -5.48 4.82
C SER A 141 28.34 -4.48 5.10
N ALA A 142 28.23 -3.68 6.18
CA ALA A 142 29.16 -2.59 6.47
C ALA A 142 30.62 -3.06 6.55
N GLY A 143 30.89 -4.22 7.16
CA GLY A 143 32.25 -4.79 7.25
C GLY A 143 32.84 -5.22 5.90
N ALA A 144 32.01 -5.48 4.88
CA ALA A 144 32.45 -5.82 3.53
C ALA A 144 32.55 -4.58 2.61
N LEU A 145 31.90 -3.48 2.99
CA LEU A 145 31.87 -2.23 2.27
C LEU A 145 33.00 -1.33 2.82
N ALA A 146 34.16 -1.33 2.16
CA ALA A 146 35.31 -0.49 2.52
C ALA A 146 35.10 1.00 2.14
N VAL A 147 33.96 1.58 2.52
CA VAL A 147 33.55 2.96 2.23
C VAL A 147 32.93 3.60 3.47
N ASP A 148 32.96 4.92 3.54
CA ASP A 148 32.22 5.68 4.55
C ASP A 148 30.71 5.59 4.28
N LEU A 149 29.97 5.08 5.28
CA LEU A 149 28.52 4.85 5.23
C LEU A 149 27.74 5.88 6.05
N ASP A 150 28.39 6.70 6.88
CA ASP A 150 27.68 7.62 7.78
C ASP A 150 26.88 8.65 6.98
N ALA A 151 27.50 9.23 5.95
CA ALA A 151 26.83 10.15 5.04
C ALA A 151 25.66 9.49 4.25
N VAL A 152 25.70 8.15 4.07
CA VAL A 152 24.61 7.41 3.43
C VAL A 152 23.46 7.23 4.41
N TYR A 153 23.74 6.86 5.65
CA TYR A 153 22.73 6.72 6.70
C TYR A 153 22.02 8.05 6.97
N GLU A 154 22.75 9.15 7.07
CA GLU A 154 22.16 10.50 7.20
C GLU A 154 21.24 10.84 6.03
N LEU A 155 21.63 10.49 4.80
CA LEU A 155 20.81 10.76 3.61
C LEU A 155 19.53 9.92 3.61
N ILE A 156 19.63 8.65 3.99
CA ILE A 156 18.48 7.75 4.14
C ILE A 156 17.53 8.32 5.20
N ASP A 157 18.04 8.63 6.39
CA ASP A 157 17.22 9.09 7.51
C ASP A 157 16.52 10.40 7.18
N HIS A 158 17.23 11.36 6.59
CA HIS A 158 16.64 12.62 6.15
C HIS A 158 15.52 12.41 5.12
N ARG A 159 15.72 11.50 4.14
CA ARG A 159 14.69 11.22 3.14
C ARG A 159 13.49 10.51 3.76
N ARG A 160 13.70 9.61 4.72
CA ARG A 160 12.65 8.94 5.47
C ARG A 160 11.81 9.93 6.28
N GLU A 161 12.43 10.89 6.96
CA GLU A 161 11.72 11.96 7.68
C GLU A 161 10.79 12.76 6.75
N GLN A 162 11.27 13.14 5.56
CA GLN A 162 10.45 13.83 4.56
C GLN A 162 9.24 12.99 4.11
N LEU A 163 9.48 11.73 3.75
CA LEU A 163 8.43 10.80 3.31
C LEU A 163 7.39 10.56 4.41
N GLN A 164 7.83 10.42 5.66
CA GLN A 164 6.96 10.26 6.82
C GLN A 164 6.12 11.52 7.05
N ALA A 165 6.69 12.71 6.98
CA ALA A 165 5.94 13.96 7.10
C ALA A 165 4.83 14.07 6.03
N GLU A 166 5.15 13.76 4.77
CA GLU A 166 4.16 13.71 3.69
C GLU A 166 3.11 12.62 3.92
N ALA A 167 3.52 11.44 4.40
CA ALA A 167 2.64 10.32 4.70
C ALA A 167 1.66 10.67 5.81
N TYR A 168 2.09 11.31 6.90
CA TYR A 168 1.19 11.77 7.96
C TYR A 168 0.14 12.74 7.44
N LEU A 169 0.53 13.73 6.64
CA LEU A 169 -0.44 14.65 6.03
C LEU A 169 -1.46 13.93 5.14
N ALA A 170 -1.02 12.96 4.34
CA ALA A 170 -1.92 12.13 3.53
C ALA A 170 -2.82 11.22 4.38
N GLY A 171 -2.28 10.66 5.46
CA GLY A 171 -2.97 9.86 6.45
C GLY A 171 -4.10 10.60 7.13
N GLU A 172 -3.82 11.79 7.67
CA GLU A 172 -4.81 12.63 8.35
C GLU A 172 -5.98 12.98 7.43
N ARG A 173 -5.71 13.27 6.14
CA ARG A 173 -6.79 13.51 5.16
C ARG A 173 -7.59 12.24 4.85
N LEU A 174 -6.92 11.11 4.65
CA LEU A 174 -7.58 9.85 4.30
C LEU A 174 -8.45 9.32 5.44
N TYR A 175 -7.97 9.45 6.69
CA TYR A 175 -8.61 8.91 7.88
C TYR A 175 -9.34 9.96 8.74
N ALA A 176 -9.63 11.13 8.17
CA ALA A 176 -10.24 12.27 8.87
C ALA A 176 -11.60 11.94 9.52
N GLU A 177 -12.35 11.01 8.95
CA GLU A 177 -13.67 10.63 9.46
C GLU A 177 -13.61 9.40 10.37
N PRO A 178 -14.54 9.30 11.34
CA PRO A 178 -14.81 8.05 12.02
C PRO A 178 -15.23 6.94 11.05
N PRO A 179 -14.86 5.66 11.29
CA PRO A 179 -15.16 4.54 10.38
C PRO A 179 -16.61 4.47 9.93
N LYS A 180 -17.56 4.54 10.88
CA LYS A 180 -19.00 4.51 10.57
C LYS A 180 -19.45 5.63 9.65
N GLN A 181 -18.85 6.82 9.76
CA GLN A 181 -19.20 7.96 8.90
C GLN A 181 -18.66 7.78 7.48
N PHE A 182 -17.40 7.36 7.37
CA PHE A 182 -16.78 7.01 6.09
C PHE A 182 -17.60 5.97 5.33
N ILE A 183 -17.98 4.89 6.01
CA ILE A 183 -18.78 3.80 5.43
C ILE A 183 -20.18 4.26 5.05
N ARG A 184 -20.87 5.02 5.91
CA ARG A 184 -22.18 5.59 5.58
C ARG A 184 -22.13 6.52 4.36
N ARG A 185 -21.04 7.29 4.20
CA ARG A 185 -20.82 8.13 3.02
C ARG A 185 -20.63 7.26 1.78
N LEU A 186 -19.77 6.26 1.82
CA LEU A 186 -19.57 5.33 0.70
C LEU A 186 -20.86 4.59 0.33
N HIS A 187 -21.67 4.17 1.30
CA HIS A 187 -22.95 3.51 1.06
C HIS A 187 -23.95 4.42 0.32
N ARG A 188 -24.09 5.68 0.77
CA ARG A 188 -24.96 6.67 0.09
C ARG A 188 -24.57 6.85 -1.36
N TYR A 189 -23.27 6.96 -1.61
CA TYR A 189 -22.76 7.10 -2.95
C TYR A 189 -22.92 5.82 -3.79
N TRP A 190 -22.67 4.65 -3.22
CA TRP A 190 -22.91 3.36 -3.87
C TRP A 190 -24.38 3.19 -4.28
N LYS A 191 -25.32 3.62 -3.42
CA LYS A 191 -26.76 3.67 -3.76
C LYS A 191 -27.03 4.63 -4.91
N ALA A 192 -26.49 5.85 -4.88
CA ALA A 192 -26.69 6.85 -5.92
C ALA A 192 -26.16 6.39 -7.28
N ALA A 193 -24.99 5.74 -7.32
CA ALA A 193 -24.40 5.21 -8.56
C ALA A 193 -25.18 4.05 -9.19
N ARG A 194 -26.01 3.36 -8.39
CA ARG A 194 -26.84 2.23 -8.82
C ARG A 194 -28.31 2.59 -8.99
N ALA A 195 -28.70 3.82 -8.66
CA ALA A 195 -30.01 4.32 -9.01
C ALA A 195 -30.08 4.36 -10.56
N PRO A 196 -31.21 3.97 -11.17
CA PRO A 196 -31.39 4.20 -12.60
C PRO A 196 -31.16 5.69 -12.87
N GLY A 197 -30.38 6.00 -13.91
CA GLY A 197 -30.18 7.38 -14.35
C GLY A 197 -31.53 8.07 -14.60
N PRO A 198 -31.59 9.41 -14.62
CA PRO A 198 -32.84 10.10 -14.94
C PRO A 198 -33.40 9.50 -16.23
N VAL A 199 -34.64 9.00 -16.15
CA VAL A 199 -35.40 8.63 -17.35
C VAL A 199 -35.38 9.87 -18.22
N SER A 200 -34.77 9.77 -19.40
CA SER A 200 -34.84 10.83 -20.39
C SER A 200 -36.31 10.95 -20.77
N LEU A 201 -37.02 11.89 -20.14
CA LEU A 201 -38.30 12.37 -20.62
C LEU A 201 -37.98 13.23 -21.84
N ASP A 202 -37.74 12.59 -22.97
CA ASP A 202 -37.76 13.29 -24.23
C ASP A 202 -38.48 12.47 -25.30
N ARG A 203 -39.58 13.09 -25.74
CA ARG A 203 -40.38 12.89 -26.96
C ARG A 203 -41.30 11.68 -27.05
N ALA A 204 -42.55 11.91 -26.66
CA ALA A 204 -43.65 11.74 -27.61
C ALA A 204 -44.35 13.10 -27.76
N ALA A 205 -44.23 13.66 -28.95
CA ALA A 205 -45.05 14.76 -29.45
C ALA A 205 -46.33 14.18 -30.07
#